data_AF-A0A399NNF0-F1
#
_entry.id   AF-A0A399NNF0-F1
#
_cell.length_a   1.000
_cell.length_b   1.000
_cell.length_c   1.000
_cell.angle_alpha   90.00
_cell.angle_beta   90.00
_cell.angle_gamma   90.00
#
_symmetry.space_group_name_H-M   'P 1'
#
loop_
_entity.id
_entity.type
_entity.pdbx_description
1 polymer ?
#
loop_
_entity_poly.entity_id
_entity_poly.type
_entity_poly.pdbx_seq_one_letter_code
_entity_poly.pdbx_strand_id
1 'polypeptide(L)' 'PMIAPRDVARASLDGVVAGSVEVVVDDWSRMVKDSLAGDPAPFYEKMRAILG' A
#
# COMPACT_ATOMS: atom_id res chain seq x y z
N PRO A 1 -13.14 -4.98 0.74
CA PRO A 1 -13.85 -3.97 -0.08
C PRO A 1 -12.83 -3.11 -0.83
N MET A 2 -13.07 -2.76 -2.09
CA MET A 2 -12.15 -1.89 -2.84
C MET A 2 -12.34 -0.43 -2.43
N ILE A 3 -11.26 0.36 -2.51
CA ILE A 3 -11.30 1.81 -2.30
C ILE A 3 -12.16 2.51 -3.36
N ALA A 4 -12.78 3.64 -3.01
CA ALA A 4 -13.57 4.41 -3.95
C ALA A 4 -12.68 5.01 -5.07
N PRO A 5 -13.06 4.91 -6.36
CA PRO A 5 -12.25 5.43 -7.46
C PRO A 5 -11.91 6.92 -7.36
N ARG A 6 -12.82 7.71 -6.80
CA ARG A 6 -12.65 9.13 -6.52
C ARG A 6 -11.43 9.42 -5.65
N ASP A 7 -11.17 8.57 -4.66
CA ASP A 7 -10.12 8.82 -3.67
C ASP A 7 -8.74 8.47 -4.24
N VAL A 8 -8.69 7.49 -5.17
CA VAL A 8 -7.50 7.22 -5.99
C VAL A 8 -7.12 8.46 -6.81
N ALA A 9 -8.06 9.01 -7.59
CA ALA A 9 -7.79 10.17 -8.44
C ALA A 9 -7.33 11.39 -7.63
N ARG A 10 -7.94 11.65 -6.46
CA ARG A 10 -7.53 12.75 -5.58
C ARG A 10 -6.09 12.55 -5.08
N ALA A 11 -5.80 11.40 -4.48
CA ALA A 11 -4.49 11.12 -3.90
C ALA A 11 -3.37 11.16 -4.95
N SER A 12 -3.63 10.68 -6.18
CA SER A 12 -2.66 10.75 -7.27
C SER A 12 -2.32 12.18 -7.68
N LEU A 13 -3.32 13.07 -7.79
CA LEU A 13 -3.09 14.47 -8.12
C LEU A 13 -2.36 15.22 -6.99
N ASP A 14 -2.74 14.97 -5.74
CA ASP A 14 -2.06 15.54 -4.57
C ASP A 14 -0.58 15.11 -4.54
N GLY A 15 -0.28 13.86 -4.91
CA GLY A 15 1.09 13.35 -5.02
C GLY A 15 1.94 14.09 -6.06
N VAL A 16 1.36 14.48 -7.20
CA VAL A 16 2.05 15.30 -8.21
C VAL A 16 2.42 16.67 -7.64
N VAL A 17 1.48 17.32 -6.97
CA VAL A 17 1.71 18.64 -6.33
C VAL A 17 2.79 18.54 -5.26
N ALA A 18 2.81 17.44 -4.50
CA ALA A 18 3.79 17.19 -3.45
C ALA A 18 5.17 16.72 -3.97
N GLY A 19 5.34 16.51 -5.28
CA GLY A 19 6.57 15.93 -5.85
C GLY A 19 6.86 14.51 -5.35
N SER A 20 5.81 13.76 -5.00
CA SER A 20 5.94 12.39 -4.48
C SER A 20 6.39 11.46 -5.60
N VAL A 21 7.45 10.68 -5.34
CA VAL A 21 7.96 9.68 -6.29
C VAL A 21 7.03 8.47 -6.40
N GLU A 22 6.23 8.20 -5.35
CA GLU A 22 5.22 7.15 -5.33
C GLU A 22 4.02 7.54 -4.48
N VAL A 23 2.83 7.11 -4.91
CA VAL A 23 1.57 7.27 -4.17
C VAL A 23 0.92 5.90 -4.01
N VAL A 24 0.98 5.35 -2.79
CA VAL A 24 0.21 4.18 -2.40
C VAL A 24 -1.07 4.67 -1.74
N VAL A 25 -2.23 4.41 -2.34
CA VAL A 25 -3.50 5.07 -1.95
C VAL A 25 -4.23 4.28 -0.85
N ASP A 26 -4.28 2.95 -0.95
CA ASP A 26 -5.01 2.13 0.01
C ASP A 26 -4.09 1.54 1.10
N ASP A 27 -4.67 1.32 2.28
CA ASP A 27 -3.93 0.88 3.46
C ASP A 27 -3.37 -0.55 3.32
N TRP A 28 -4.06 -1.41 2.55
CA TRP A 28 -3.60 -2.78 2.32
C TRP A 28 -2.33 -2.78 1.48
N SER A 29 -2.33 -2.10 0.34
CA SER A 29 -1.16 -1.96 -0.52
C SER A 29 0.00 -1.28 0.22
N ARG A 30 -0.30 -0.28 1.08
CA ARG A 30 0.73 0.38 1.91
C ARG A 30 1.37 -0.61 2.87
N MET A 31 0.56 -1.36 3.63
CA MET A 31 1.05 -2.37 4.55
C MET A 31 1.92 -3.42 3.84
N VAL A 32 1.46 -3.94 2.68
CA VAL A 32 2.26 -4.90 1.90
C VAL A 32 3.57 -4.27 1.47
N LYS A 33 3.54 -3.07 0.88
CA LYS A 33 4.76 -2.42 0.41
C LYS A 33 5.75 -2.16 1.54
N ASP A 34 5.29 -1.62 2.66
CA ASP A 34 6.13 -1.34 3.83
C ASP A 34 6.77 -2.62 4.37
N SER A 35 6.05 -3.74 4.34
CA SER A 35 6.56 -5.04 4.77
C SER A 35 7.64 -5.63 3.85
N LEU A 36 7.67 -5.21 2.58
CA LEU A 36 8.64 -5.65 1.57
C LEU A 36 9.82 -4.69 1.39
N ALA A 37 9.82 -3.54 2.08
CA ALA A 37 10.95 -2.61 2.04
C ALA A 37 12.20 -3.14 2.76
N GLY A 38 12.04 -4.18 3.60
CA GLY A 38 13.11 -4.91 4.30
C GLY A 38 13.20 -6.38 3.86
N ASP A 39 13.50 -7.28 4.80
CA ASP A 39 13.36 -8.72 4.55
C ASP A 39 11.87 -9.07 4.41
N PRO A 40 11.42 -9.64 3.29
CA PRO A 40 10.02 -10.01 3.09
C PRO A 40 9.59 -11.28 3.83
N ALA A 41 10.52 -12.10 4.36
CA ALA A 41 10.17 -13.37 5.02
C ALA A 41 9.21 -13.22 6.22
N PRO A 42 9.36 -12.24 7.14
CA PRO A 42 8.42 -12.02 8.24
C PRO A 42 6.98 -11.69 7.78
N PHE A 43 6.82 -11.02 6.63
CA PHE A 43 5.49 -10.74 6.07
C PHE A 43 4.77 -12.02 5.66
N TYR A 44 5.47 -12.91 4.94
CA TYR A 44 4.89 -14.18 4.50
C TYR A 44 4.58 -15.12 5.66
N GLU A 45 5.41 -15.15 6.71
CA GLU A 45 5.10 -15.89 7.95
C GLU A 45 3.82 -15.39 8.61
N LYS A 46 3.68 -14.07 8.75
CA LYS A 46 2.44 -13.46 9.27
C LYS A 46 1.23 -13.79 8.39
N MET A 47 1.39 -13.78 7.07
CA MET A 47 0.28 -14.06 6.16
C MET A 47 -0.15 -15.52 6.19
N ARG A 48 0.79 -16.47 6.28
CA ARG A 48 0.47 -17.88 6.53
C ARG A 48 -0.31 -18.05 7.84
N ALA A 49 0.13 -17.40 8.93
CA ALA A 49 -0.57 -17.48 10.22
C ALA A 49 -2.01 -16.94 10.17
N ILE A 50 -2.29 -15.93 9.34
CA ILE A 50 -3.62 -15.32 9.20
C ILE A 50 -4.53 -16.10 8.23
N LEU A 51 -3.95 -16.68 7.17
CA LEU A 51 -4.71 -17.23 6.04
C LEU A 51 -4.77 -18.77 6.01
N GLY A 52 -3.94 -19.48 6.79
CA GLY A 52 -3.85 -20.93 6.79
C GLY A 52 -2.89 -21.46 5.73
#